data_AF-A0A3N5UPN1-F1
#
_entry.id   AF-A0A3N5UPN1-F1
#
_cell.length_a   1.000
_cell.length_b   1.000
_cell.length_c   1.000
_cell.angle_alpha   90.00
_cell.angle_beta   90.00
_cell.angle_gamma   90.00
#
_symmetry.space_group_name_H-M   'P 1'
#
loop_
_entity.id
_entity.type
_entity.pdbx_description
1 polymer ?
#
loop_
_entity_poly.entity_id
_entity_poly.type
_entity_poly.pdbx_seq_one_letter_code
_entity_poly.pdbx_strand_id
1 'polypeptide(L)'
;MKYQKLFLSIASLLFVLALFVSSTGCSQSKLVNVEIAYRGHPPVQAVLKDVDALLIKYDQQVKVTRYDVDTPEGETFLKGKEISDPTVLAIFIDDSMMYQGGAEAVRFFSFPVGKGTAMTAAGNWTLEDLDAALALALESK
;
A
#
# COMPACT_ATOMS: atom_id res chain seq x y z
N MET A 1 56.66 -29.95 15.30
CA MET A 1 55.91 -28.78 15.82
C MET A 1 55.74 -27.61 14.84
N LYS A 2 56.46 -27.51 13.71
CA LYS A 2 56.33 -26.37 12.77
C LYS A 2 55.03 -26.36 11.95
N TYR A 3 54.48 -27.54 11.64
CA TYR A 3 53.30 -27.69 10.78
C TYR A 3 51.94 -27.48 11.50
N GLN A 4 51.88 -27.67 12.82
CA GLN A 4 50.65 -27.43 13.60
C GLN A 4 50.24 -25.96 13.62
N LYS A 5 51.21 -25.04 13.68
CA LYS A 5 50.95 -23.59 13.66
C LYS A 5 50.46 -23.11 12.29
N LEU A 6 50.95 -23.72 11.21
CA LEU A 6 50.53 -23.42 9.84
C LEU A 6 49.11 -23.93 9.54
N PHE A 7 48.77 -25.14 10.01
CA PHE A 7 47.42 -25.70 9.89
C PHE A 7 46.37 -24.92 10.69
N LEU A 8 46.70 -24.44 11.91
CA LEU A 8 45.79 -23.60 12.69
C LEU A 8 45.53 -22.24 12.02
N SER A 9 46.53 -21.60 11.41
CA SER A 9 46.35 -20.32 10.71
C SER A 9 45.47 -20.43 9.47
N ILE A 10 45.60 -21.52 8.70
CA ILE A 10 44.79 -21.74 7.48
C ILE A 10 43.33 -22.05 7.86
N ALA A 11 43.12 -22.87 8.91
CA ALA A 11 41.79 -23.16 9.41
C ALA A 11 41.09 -21.91 9.98
N SER A 12 41.83 -21.04 10.66
CA SER A 12 41.31 -19.75 11.16
C SER A 12 40.95 -18.78 10.03
N LEU A 13 41.72 -18.76 8.94
CA LEU A 13 41.46 -17.90 7.79
C LEU A 13 40.23 -18.35 7.00
N LEU A 14 40.04 -19.67 6.84
CA LEU A 14 38.86 -20.25 6.21
C LEU A 14 37.59 -20.06 7.05
N PHE A 15 37.69 -20.06 8.38
CA PHE A 15 36.57 -19.79 9.27
C PHE A 15 36.09 -18.32 9.21
N VAL A 16 37.02 -17.37 9.10
CA VAL A 16 36.70 -15.94 8.94
C VAL A 16 36.09 -15.64 7.56
N LEU A 17 36.52 -16.36 6.51
CA LEU A 17 35.97 -16.19 5.16
C LEU A 17 34.54 -16.78 5.05
N ALA A 18 34.24 -17.86 5.77
CA ALA A 18 32.91 -18.48 5.80
C ALA A 18 31.85 -17.61 6.51
N LEU A 19 32.26 -16.73 7.44
CA LEU A 19 31.36 -15.81 8.14
C LEU A 19 30.95 -14.59 7.30
N PHE A 20 31.61 -14.33 6.17
CA PHE A 20 31.32 -13.18 5.31
C PHE A 20 30.32 -13.47 4.17
N VAL A 21 29.89 -14.72 3.98
CA VAL A 21 29.04 -15.13 2.84
C VAL A 21 27.54 -15.09 3.15
N SER A 22 27.12 -14.78 4.39
CA SER A 22 25.72 -14.96 4.82
C SER A 22 24.81 -13.74 4.73
N SER A 23 25.20 -12.63 4.10
CA SER A 23 24.41 -11.39 4.15
C SER A 23 23.89 -10.86 2.81
N THR A 24 23.72 -11.71 1.79
CA THR A 24 22.81 -11.39 0.67
C THR A 24 21.42 -11.91 0.98
N GLY A 25 20.78 -11.31 1.99
CA GLY A 25 19.34 -11.37 2.11
C GLY A 25 18.75 -10.63 0.92
N CYS A 26 18.09 -11.36 0.02
CA CYS A 26 17.26 -10.75 -1.00
C CYS A 26 16.15 -9.99 -0.25
N SER A 27 16.28 -8.68 -0.12
CA SER A 27 15.21 -7.85 0.45
C SER A 27 14.06 -7.91 -0.54
N GLN A 28 13.13 -8.83 -0.30
CA GLN A 28 11.92 -8.94 -1.08
C GLN A 28 11.09 -7.72 -0.71
N SER A 29 11.19 -6.65 -1.52
CA SER A 29 10.43 -5.42 -1.33
C SER A 29 8.95 -5.79 -1.20
N LYS A 30 8.42 -5.69 0.01
CA LYS A 30 7.01 -5.99 0.30
C LYS A 30 6.19 -4.95 -0.46
N LEU A 31 5.32 -5.35 -1.38
CA LEU A 31 4.44 -4.40 -2.08
C LEU A 31 3.42 -3.78 -1.13
N VAL A 32 3.14 -2.47 -1.27
CA VAL A 32 2.07 -1.81 -0.50
C VAL A 32 0.73 -2.28 -1.05
N ASN A 33 -0.14 -2.82 -0.20
CA ASN A 33 -1.44 -3.29 -0.63
C ASN A 33 -2.40 -2.10 -0.70
N VAL A 34 -2.99 -1.88 -1.87
CA VAL A 34 -4.02 -0.86 -2.09
C VAL A 34 -5.30 -1.57 -2.48
N GLU A 35 -6.32 -1.48 -1.64
CA GLU A 35 -7.64 -2.05 -1.91
C GLU A 35 -8.64 -0.93 -2.19
N ILE A 36 -9.39 -1.04 -3.27
CA ILE A 36 -10.35 -0.01 -3.70
C ILE A 36 -11.73 -0.64 -3.80
N ALA A 37 -12.63 -0.28 -2.89
CA ALA A 37 -14.05 -0.60 -3.02
C ALA A 37 -14.76 0.57 -3.72
N TYR A 38 -15.51 0.29 -4.78
CA TYR A 38 -16.11 1.33 -5.60
C TYR A 38 -17.48 0.88 -6.14
N ARG A 39 -18.33 1.86 -6.42
CA ARG A 39 -19.58 1.67 -7.15
C ARG A 39 -19.37 2.05 -8.61
N GLY A 40 -19.67 1.16 -9.54
CA GLY A 40 -19.33 1.28 -10.96
C GLY A 40 -20.11 2.33 -11.77
N HIS A 41 -20.38 3.52 -11.25
CA HIS A 41 -21.21 4.55 -11.90
C HIS A 41 -20.39 5.78 -12.34
N PRO A 42 -20.87 6.60 -13.30
CA PRO A 42 -20.04 7.58 -14.00
C PRO A 42 -19.26 8.59 -13.12
N PRO A 43 -19.84 9.17 -12.04
CA PRO A 43 -19.09 10.08 -11.19
C PRO A 43 -17.88 9.43 -10.51
N VAL A 44 -18.02 8.17 -10.08
CA VAL A 44 -16.92 7.39 -9.47
C VAL A 44 -15.84 7.09 -10.50
N GLN A 45 -16.25 6.72 -11.71
CA GLN A 45 -15.31 6.41 -12.79
C GLN A 45 -14.41 7.60 -13.14
N ALA A 46 -14.90 8.84 -13.01
CA ALA A 46 -14.06 10.02 -13.19
C ALA A 46 -12.95 10.13 -12.13
N VAL A 47 -13.29 9.88 -10.86
CA VAL A 47 -12.30 9.90 -9.77
C VAL A 47 -11.36 8.70 -9.82
N LEU A 48 -11.85 7.52 -10.19
CA LEU A 48 -11.01 6.33 -10.38
C LEU A 48 -9.94 6.57 -11.44
N LYS A 49 -10.23 7.31 -12.52
CA LYS A 49 -9.20 7.69 -13.51
C LYS A 49 -8.10 8.57 -12.91
N ASP A 50 -8.46 9.53 -12.07
CA ASP A 50 -7.49 10.39 -11.38
C ASP A 50 -6.63 9.55 -10.40
N VAL A 51 -7.26 8.63 -9.66
CA VAL A 51 -6.58 7.68 -8.75
C VAL A 51 -5.67 6.73 -9.53
N ASP A 52 -6.11 6.21 -10.68
CA ASP A 52 -5.32 5.32 -11.52
C ASP A 52 -4.09 6.04 -12.07
N ALA A 53 -4.26 7.30 -12.52
CA ALA A 53 -3.15 8.13 -12.98
C ALA A 53 -2.11 8.34 -11.86
N LEU A 54 -2.56 8.50 -10.62
CA LEU A 54 -1.67 8.59 -9.46
C LEU A 54 -0.96 7.26 -9.17
N LEU A 55 -1.69 6.15 -9.14
CA LEU A 55 -1.15 4.82 -8.81
C LEU A 55 -0.11 4.34 -9.83
N ILE A 56 -0.18 4.78 -11.09
CA ILE A 56 0.84 4.49 -12.12
C ILE A 56 2.22 5.01 -11.69
N LYS A 57 2.32 6.11 -10.93
CA LYS A 57 3.61 6.62 -10.40
C LYS A 57 4.31 5.63 -9.48
N TYR A 58 3.54 4.72 -8.88
CA TYR A 58 4.00 3.73 -7.90
C TYR A 58 4.02 2.31 -8.48
N ASP A 59 4.00 2.18 -9.81
CA ASP A 59 4.02 0.88 -10.48
C ASP A 59 5.16 0.00 -9.94
N GLN A 60 4.89 -1.30 -9.87
CA GLN A 60 5.77 -2.32 -9.26
C GLN A 60 6.05 -2.18 -7.75
N GLN A 61 5.59 -1.12 -7.08
CA GLN A 61 5.73 -0.92 -5.63
C GLN A 61 4.42 -1.10 -4.88
N VAL A 62 3.29 -0.89 -5.56
CA VAL A 62 1.94 -1.11 -5.03
C VAL A 62 1.27 -2.33 -5.69
N LYS A 63 0.50 -3.08 -4.91
CA LYS A 63 -0.42 -4.10 -5.39
C LYS A 63 -1.84 -3.55 -5.26
N VAL A 64 -2.52 -3.35 -6.38
CA VAL A 64 -3.89 -2.79 -6.40
C VAL A 64 -4.92 -3.90 -6.57
N THR A 65 -5.87 -4.00 -5.66
CA THR A 65 -7.04 -4.90 -5.74
C THR A 65 -8.32 -4.06 -5.76
N ARG A 66 -9.29 -4.40 -6.61
CA ARG A 66 -10.52 -3.62 -6.78
C ARG A 66 -11.75 -4.47 -6.51
N TYR A 67 -12.72 -3.89 -5.82
CA TYR A 67 -13.97 -4.52 -5.42
C TYR A 67 -15.15 -3.68 -5.90
N ASP A 68 -15.87 -4.16 -6.91
CA ASP A 68 -17.14 -3.54 -7.31
C ASP A 68 -18.21 -3.93 -6.29
N VAL A 69 -18.71 -2.94 -5.56
CA VAL A 69 -19.66 -3.14 -4.45
C VAL A 69 -21.04 -3.61 -4.93
N ASP A 70 -21.30 -3.55 -6.25
CA ASP A 70 -22.52 -4.08 -6.86
C ASP A 70 -22.40 -5.57 -7.21
N THR A 71 -21.27 -6.21 -6.85
CA THR A 71 -21.03 -7.65 -7.03
C THR A 71 -21.00 -8.40 -5.69
N PRO A 72 -21.27 -9.72 -5.67
CA PRO A 72 -21.20 -10.51 -4.43
C PRO A 72 -19.82 -10.49 -3.76
N GLU A 73 -18.74 -10.35 -4.54
CA GLU A 73 -17.38 -10.24 -4.02
C GLU A 73 -17.19 -8.92 -3.28
N GLY A 74 -17.60 -7.80 -3.89
CA GLY A 74 -17.52 -6.48 -3.24
C GLY A 74 -18.43 -6.35 -2.02
N GLU A 75 -19.62 -6.94 -2.05
CA GLU A 75 -20.47 -7.02 -0.86
C GLU A 75 -19.80 -7.79 0.29
N THR A 76 -19.18 -8.93 -0.02
CA THR A 76 -18.44 -9.72 0.96
C THR A 76 -17.27 -8.94 1.53
N PHE A 77 -16.52 -8.24 0.67
CA PHE A 77 -15.40 -7.41 1.07
C PHE A 77 -15.84 -6.29 2.03
N LEU A 78 -16.88 -5.53 1.69
CA LEU A 78 -17.41 -4.46 2.56
C LEU A 78 -17.88 -4.99 3.92
N LYS A 79 -18.59 -6.12 3.93
CA LYS A 79 -19.01 -6.79 5.17
C LYS A 79 -17.80 -7.17 6.02
N GLY A 80 -16.74 -7.69 5.41
CA GLY A 80 -15.48 -8.03 6.10
C GLY A 80 -14.74 -6.82 6.68
N LYS A 81 -14.93 -5.63 6.08
CA LYS A 81 -14.38 -4.35 6.59
C LYS A 81 -15.33 -3.63 7.56
N GLU A 82 -16.45 -4.25 7.95
CA GLU A 82 -17.48 -3.69 8.83
C GLU A 82 -18.06 -2.34 8.34
N ILE A 83 -18.07 -2.12 7.03
CA ILE A 83 -18.61 -0.91 6.40
C ILE A 83 -20.07 -1.18 6.02
N SER A 84 -20.98 -0.45 6.66
CA SER A 84 -22.43 -0.51 6.41
C SER A 84 -22.94 0.58 5.46
N ASP A 85 -22.16 1.65 5.27
CA ASP A 85 -22.47 2.68 4.28
C ASP A 85 -22.05 2.14 2.89
N PRO A 86 -22.97 2.01 1.92
CA PRO A 86 -22.70 1.49 0.57
C PRO A 86 -21.88 2.46 -0.31
N THR A 87 -21.00 3.21 0.35
CA THR A 87 -20.23 4.38 -0.07
C THR A 87 -19.67 4.30 -1.46
N VAL A 88 -19.84 5.43 -2.11
CA VAL A 88 -19.42 5.73 -3.46
C VAL A 88 -17.92 6.09 -3.40
N LEU A 89 -17.07 5.05 -3.38
CA LEU A 89 -15.59 5.00 -3.29
C LEU A 89 -14.99 4.92 -1.86
N ALA A 90 -14.16 3.91 -1.62
CA ALA A 90 -13.33 3.74 -0.43
C ALA A 90 -11.97 3.13 -0.81
N ILE A 91 -10.88 3.67 -0.25
CA ILE A 91 -9.51 3.23 -0.53
C ILE A 91 -8.83 2.83 0.78
N PHE A 92 -8.17 1.68 0.78
CA PHE A 92 -7.38 1.17 1.89
C PHE A 92 -5.92 1.03 1.46
N ILE A 93 -5.01 1.45 2.33
CA ILE A 93 -3.57 1.28 2.20
C ILE A 93 -3.13 0.40 3.38
N ASP A 94 -2.60 -0.79 3.08
CA ASP A 94 -2.23 -1.80 4.08
C ASP A 94 -3.31 -1.97 5.18
N ASP A 95 -4.55 -2.23 4.73
CA ASP A 95 -5.76 -2.41 5.53
C ASP A 95 -6.31 -1.15 6.24
N SER A 96 -5.63 -0.01 6.19
CA SER A 96 -6.10 1.25 6.78
C SER A 96 -6.75 2.17 5.74
N MET A 97 -7.90 2.75 6.09
CA MET A 97 -8.54 3.84 5.34
C MET A 97 -8.15 5.23 5.88
N MET A 98 -7.44 5.27 7.00
CA MET A 98 -7.07 6.51 7.69
C MET A 98 -5.63 6.88 7.34
N TYR A 99 -5.40 8.16 7.08
CA TYR A 99 -4.08 8.73 6.91
C TYR A 99 -3.88 9.94 7.84
N GLN A 100 -2.71 10.00 8.45
CA GLN A 100 -2.29 11.07 9.36
C GLN A 100 -1.03 11.74 8.80
N GLY A 101 -1.23 12.64 7.81
CA GLY A 101 -0.13 13.39 7.18
C GLY A 101 -0.02 14.86 7.60
N GLY A 102 -1.03 15.39 8.30
CA GLY A 102 -1.11 16.81 8.66
C GLY A 102 -1.79 17.03 10.02
N ALA A 103 -2.41 18.20 10.16
CA ALA A 103 -3.07 18.61 11.40
C ALA A 103 -4.33 17.78 11.73
N GLU A 104 -5.01 17.28 10.70
CA GLU A 104 -6.21 16.46 10.83
C GLU A 104 -6.01 15.11 10.15
N ALA A 105 -6.65 14.07 10.72
CA ALA A 105 -6.72 12.77 10.08
C ALA A 105 -7.68 12.84 8.89
N VAL A 106 -7.26 12.31 7.75
CA VAL A 106 -8.12 12.16 6.59
C VAL A 106 -8.57 10.71 6.44
N ARG A 107 -9.77 10.53 5.90
CA ARG A 107 -10.33 9.21 5.61
C ARG A 107 -10.53 9.09 4.11
N PHE A 108 -9.92 8.09 3.48
CA PHE A 108 -10.05 7.84 2.04
C PHE A 108 -11.39 7.18 1.71
N PHE A 109 -12.45 7.97 1.82
CA PHE A 109 -13.84 7.54 1.77
C PHE A 109 -14.71 8.62 1.15
N SER A 110 -15.68 8.20 0.33
CA SER A 110 -16.43 9.08 -0.57
C SER A 110 -15.52 9.75 -1.61
N PHE A 111 -16.06 10.72 -2.34
CA PHE A 111 -15.33 11.55 -3.30
C PHE A 111 -14.26 12.41 -2.61
N PRO A 112 -13.11 12.67 -3.26
CA PRO A 112 -12.16 13.64 -2.75
C PRO A 112 -12.75 15.06 -2.74
N VAL A 113 -12.13 15.95 -1.98
CA VAL A 113 -12.54 17.36 -1.83
C VAL A 113 -12.70 18.01 -3.20
N GLY A 114 -13.82 18.71 -3.40
CA GLY A 114 -14.13 19.39 -4.66
C GLY A 114 -14.63 18.49 -5.79
N LYS A 115 -14.70 17.17 -5.59
CA LYS A 115 -15.19 16.18 -6.59
C LYS A 115 -16.52 15.53 -6.21
N GLY A 116 -17.17 16.00 -5.14
CA GLY A 116 -18.52 15.56 -4.77
C GLY A 116 -19.58 15.90 -5.84
N THR A 117 -20.74 15.25 -5.76
CA THR A 117 -21.88 15.52 -6.64
C THR A 117 -23.03 16.16 -5.86
N ALA A 118 -24.07 16.63 -6.54
CA ALA A 118 -25.29 17.10 -5.88
C ALA A 118 -25.97 16.03 -5.00
N MET A 119 -25.70 14.73 -5.26
CA MET A 119 -26.30 13.61 -4.55
C MET A 119 -25.37 12.98 -3.50
N THR A 120 -24.08 13.30 -3.51
CA THR A 120 -23.09 12.66 -2.64
C THR A 120 -22.04 13.68 -2.24
N ALA A 121 -21.93 13.92 -0.93
CA ALA A 121 -20.95 14.84 -0.37
C ALA A 121 -19.52 14.36 -0.65
N ALA A 122 -18.61 15.32 -0.85
CA ALA A 122 -17.19 15.04 -0.80
C ALA A 122 -16.80 14.62 0.63
N GLY A 123 -15.86 13.68 0.73
CA GLY A 123 -15.10 13.39 1.93
C GLY A 123 -14.07 14.49 2.22
N ASN A 124 -13.15 14.19 3.13
CA ASN A 124 -12.15 15.14 3.62
C ASN A 124 -10.73 14.87 3.11
N TRP A 125 -10.59 14.17 1.97
CA TRP A 125 -9.29 13.76 1.42
C TRP A 125 -9.07 14.32 0.01
N THR A 126 -7.81 14.43 -0.40
CA THR A 126 -7.36 14.92 -1.72
C THR A 126 -6.45 13.90 -2.41
N LEU A 127 -6.14 14.08 -3.70
CA LEU A 127 -5.19 13.20 -4.39
C LEU A 127 -3.78 13.38 -3.83
N GLU A 128 -3.45 14.57 -3.33
CA GLU A 128 -2.21 14.88 -2.64
C GLU A 128 -2.08 14.10 -1.32
N ASP A 129 -3.17 13.96 -0.56
CA ASP A 129 -3.19 13.12 0.64
C ASP A 129 -2.94 11.64 0.29
N LEU A 130 -3.55 11.16 -0.79
CA LEU A 130 -3.34 9.79 -1.26
C LEU A 130 -1.90 9.56 -1.73
N ASP A 131 -1.30 10.52 -2.44
CA ASP A 131 0.10 10.50 -2.86
C ASP A 131 1.03 10.42 -1.64
N ALA A 132 0.80 11.28 -0.65
CA ALA A 132 1.59 11.35 0.57
C ALA A 132 1.45 10.08 1.44
N ALA A 133 0.25 9.50 1.50
CA ALA A 133 0.02 8.25 2.22
C ALA A 133 0.73 7.06 1.57
N LEU A 134 0.72 6.98 0.24
CA LEU A 134 1.43 5.93 -0.50
C LEU A 134 2.95 6.08 -0.34
N ALA A 135 3.48 7.30 -0.44
CA ALA A 135 4.89 7.56 -0.19
C ALA A 135 5.31 7.14 1.22
N LEU A 136 4.56 7.53 2.25
CA LEU A 136 4.84 7.16 3.63
C LEU A 136 4.77 5.64 3.86
N ALA A 137 3.78 4.95 3.26
CA ALA A 137 3.64 3.51 3.36
C ALA A 137 4.81 2.75 2.71
N LEU A 138 5.43 3.32 1.68
CA LEU A 138 6.61 2.76 1.03
C LEU A 138 7.90 2.99 1.84
N GLU A 139 8.03 4.14 2.51
CA GLU A 139 9.17 4.43 3.40
C GLU A 139 9.15 3.59 4.69
N SER A 140 7.97 3.11 5.10
CA SER A 140 7.79 2.34 6.33
C SER A 140 8.13 0.84 6.19
N LYS A 141 8.81 0.45 5.09
CA LYS A 141 9.15 -0.95 4.76
C LYS A 141 10.64 -1.22 4.83
#